data_AF-X0W505-F1
#
_entry.id   AF-X0W505-F1
#
_cell.length_a   1.000
_cell.length_b   1.000
_cell.length_c   1.000
_cell.angle_alpha   90.00
_cell.angle_beta   90.00
_cell.angle_gamma   90.00
#
_symmetry.space_group_name_H-M   'P 1'
#
loop_
_entity.id
_entity.type
_entity.pdbx_description
1 polymer ?
#
loop_
_entity_poly.entity_id
_entity_poly.type
_entity_poly.pdbx_seq_one_letter_code
_entity_poly.pdbx_strand_id
1 'polypeptide(L)'
;SVERPGLTVVTVRQFLDYVFLDDDGVFVDNSVEADTAGGTAFLGIGEVTNDFLYMGKETQFNQVDQSNDVDGAYTLLVYTYWDGSSWSVLATAGQDDYTADGVLTFTAPGDWAKTTVNGVNAYWIRAQETSAVTTPVTLFSVGRTFTAALVENTDFKVAPGAADGVTTTKDGAIARIASGGQLEPGEEIKTSFTYVTFTSQTFGIAEQSIIEGSARFVNNPQSGRGTHWEMTFPRCQLNNNGAMDLDDTDFQTIP
;
A
#
# COMPACT_ATOMS: atom_id res chain seq x y z
N SER A 1 27.36 7.71 10.09
CA SER A 1 25.92 7.42 10.12
C SER A 1 25.78 5.96 9.76
N VAL A 2 25.19 5.12 10.62
CA VAL A 2 24.94 3.72 10.27
C VAL A 2 23.66 3.72 9.45
N GLU A 3 23.77 3.44 8.16
CA GLU A 3 22.61 3.27 7.29
C GLU A 3 21.77 2.11 7.84
N ARG A 4 20.50 2.37 8.11
CA ARG A 4 19.55 1.40 8.65
C ARG A 4 18.78 0.78 7.49
N PRO A 5 18.62 -0.55 7.43
CA PRO A 5 17.77 -1.19 6.44
C PRO A 5 16.32 -0.75 6.64
N GLY A 6 15.57 -0.63 5.54
CA GLY A 6 14.15 -0.32 5.56
C GLY A 6 13.70 0.68 4.48
N LEU A 7 12.41 0.96 4.49
CA LEU A 7 11.75 1.92 3.61
C LEU A 7 11.87 3.33 4.22
N THR A 8 12.21 4.31 3.39
CA THR A 8 12.37 5.71 3.82
C THR A 8 11.04 6.46 3.82
N VAL A 9 10.13 6.05 2.93
CA VAL A 9 8.75 6.52 2.87
C VAL A 9 7.90 5.35 2.39
N VAL A 10 6.75 5.14 3.03
CA VAL A 10 5.72 4.18 2.63
C VAL A 10 4.38 4.87 2.67
N THR A 11 3.64 4.81 1.58
CA THR A 11 2.26 5.30 1.53
C THR A 11 1.39 4.12 1.13
N VAL A 12 0.55 3.65 2.05
CA VAL A 12 -0.52 2.70 1.72
C VAL A 12 -1.75 3.54 1.40
N ARG A 13 -2.22 3.43 0.16
CA ARG A 13 -3.30 4.27 -0.35
C ARG A 13 -4.59 3.48 -0.41
N GLN A 14 -5.69 4.17 -0.13
CA GLN A 14 -7.02 3.71 -0.49
C GLN A 14 -7.32 4.23 -1.89
N PHE A 15 -7.35 3.34 -2.87
CA PHE A 15 -7.77 3.70 -4.22
C PHE A 15 -9.28 3.56 -4.34
N LEU A 16 -9.86 4.36 -5.23
CA LEU A 16 -11.13 4.00 -5.84
C LEU A 16 -10.85 2.91 -6.87
N ASP A 17 -11.71 1.89 -6.92
CA ASP A 17 -11.60 0.83 -7.93
C ASP A 17 -12.16 1.31 -9.27
N TYR A 18 -13.13 2.24 -9.22
CA TYR A 18 -13.87 2.69 -10.38
C TYR A 18 -14.13 4.19 -10.35
N VAL A 19 -13.89 4.88 -11.47
CA VAL A 19 -14.23 6.29 -11.67
C VAL A 19 -14.89 6.44 -13.03
N PHE A 20 -16.20 6.71 -13.04
CA PHE A 20 -16.98 6.86 -14.27
C PHE A 20 -17.56 8.26 -14.36
N LEU A 21 -17.42 8.89 -15.52
CA LEU A 21 -18.19 10.07 -15.89
C LEU A 21 -19.44 9.61 -16.65
N ASP A 22 -20.61 10.05 -16.20
CA ASP A 22 -21.87 9.93 -16.90
C ASP A 22 -22.22 11.30 -17.49
N ASP A 23 -22.18 11.42 -18.81
CA ASP A 23 -22.57 12.61 -19.59
C ASP A 23 -23.94 12.33 -20.22
N ASP A 24 -25.00 12.78 -19.54
CA ASP A 24 -26.41 12.58 -19.90
C ASP A 24 -26.77 11.13 -20.33
N GLY A 25 -26.28 10.14 -19.58
CA GLY A 25 -26.51 8.71 -19.83
C GLY A 25 -25.41 8.01 -20.64
N VAL A 26 -24.39 8.74 -21.08
CA VAL A 26 -23.21 8.18 -21.77
C VAL A 26 -22.06 8.04 -20.78
N PHE A 27 -21.72 6.79 -20.47
CA PHE A 27 -20.63 6.50 -19.55
C PHE A 27 -19.26 6.49 -20.23
N VAL A 28 -18.31 7.22 -19.65
CA VAL A 28 -16.87 7.15 -19.92
C VAL A 28 -16.17 6.58 -18.70
N ASP A 29 -15.38 5.53 -18.91
CA ASP A 29 -14.55 4.94 -17.86
C ASP A 29 -13.21 5.68 -17.78
N ASN A 30 -12.98 6.40 -16.68
CA ASN A 30 -11.76 7.13 -16.39
C ASN A 30 -10.97 6.48 -15.25
N SER A 31 -11.24 5.21 -14.91
CA SER A 31 -10.63 4.54 -13.75
C SER A 31 -9.10 4.44 -13.87
N VAL A 32 -8.57 4.33 -15.10
CA VAL A 32 -7.13 4.24 -15.36
C VAL A 32 -6.44 5.60 -15.20
N GLU A 33 -7.04 6.64 -15.78
CA GLU A 33 -6.57 8.02 -15.71
C GLU A 33 -6.64 8.51 -14.25
N ALA A 34 -7.75 8.26 -13.56
CA ALA A 34 -7.97 8.64 -12.17
C ALA A 34 -6.93 8.06 -11.19
N ASP A 35 -6.37 6.88 -11.50
CA ASP A 35 -5.32 6.24 -10.69
C ASP A 35 -3.90 6.79 -10.98
N THR A 36 -3.71 7.50 -12.09
CA THR A 36 -2.38 7.91 -12.57
C THR A 36 -2.02 9.33 -12.12
N ALA A 37 -1.01 9.49 -11.24
CA ALA A 37 -0.50 10.80 -10.81
C ALA A 37 -0.04 11.66 -12.00
N GLY A 38 -0.62 12.85 -12.18
CA GLY A 38 -0.21 13.74 -13.28
C GLY A 38 -0.31 13.05 -14.65
N GLY A 39 -1.24 12.08 -14.77
CA GLY A 39 -1.53 11.37 -16.00
C GLY A 39 -2.24 12.27 -17.02
N THR A 40 -2.97 11.67 -17.95
CA THR A 40 -3.82 12.43 -18.88
C THR A 40 -5.04 12.94 -18.13
N ALA A 41 -5.23 14.26 -18.11
CA ALA A 41 -6.40 14.86 -17.47
C ALA A 41 -7.69 14.42 -18.16
N PHE A 42 -8.75 14.21 -17.39
CA PHE A 42 -10.09 13.87 -17.87
C PHE A 42 -11.13 14.83 -17.30
N LEU A 43 -12.28 14.92 -17.95
CA LEU A 43 -13.39 15.76 -17.51
C LEU A 43 -14.02 15.17 -16.23
N GLY A 44 -14.15 15.98 -15.17
CA GLY A 44 -14.74 15.53 -13.91
C GLY A 44 -16.26 15.58 -13.92
N ILE A 45 -16.83 16.78 -14.03
CA ILE A 45 -18.29 17.01 -14.18
C ILE A 45 -18.45 18.08 -15.25
N GLY A 46 -19.25 17.81 -16.28
CA GLY A 46 -19.39 18.66 -17.45
C GLY A 46 -20.27 19.89 -17.23
N GLU A 47 -20.65 20.54 -18.34
CA GLU A 47 -21.45 21.77 -18.35
C GLU A 47 -22.95 21.49 -18.52
N VAL A 48 -23.34 20.23 -18.73
CA VAL A 48 -24.72 19.82 -18.98
C VAL A 48 -25.38 19.48 -17.65
N THR A 49 -26.68 19.79 -17.54
CA THR A 49 -27.48 19.34 -16.39
C THR A 49 -27.67 17.83 -16.47
N ASN A 50 -27.35 17.11 -15.38
CA ASN A 50 -27.41 15.65 -15.20
C ASN A 50 -26.08 14.92 -15.47
N ASP A 51 -24.96 15.62 -15.39
CA ASP A 51 -23.67 14.94 -15.39
C ASP A 51 -23.40 14.37 -14.00
N PHE A 52 -22.87 13.14 -13.94
CA PHE A 52 -22.50 12.51 -12.67
C PHE A 52 -21.07 11.98 -12.73
N LEU A 53 -20.27 12.38 -11.75
CA LEU A 53 -19.00 11.73 -11.49
C LEU A 53 -19.20 10.63 -10.44
N TYR A 54 -19.21 9.39 -10.88
CA TYR A 54 -19.30 8.21 -10.02
C TYR A 54 -17.92 7.81 -9.52
N MET A 55 -17.82 7.60 -8.21
CA MET A 55 -16.63 7.17 -7.50
C MET A 55 -16.96 5.89 -6.73
N GLY A 56 -16.38 4.77 -7.15
CA GLY A 56 -16.76 3.43 -6.73
C GLY A 56 -15.62 2.64 -6.11
N LYS A 57 -15.99 1.78 -5.15
CA LYS A 57 -15.06 0.83 -4.50
C LYS A 57 -15.77 -0.44 -4.04
N GLU A 58 -15.09 -1.57 -4.06
CA GLU A 58 -15.62 -2.86 -3.60
C GLU A 58 -15.87 -2.92 -2.08
N THR A 59 -15.13 -2.11 -1.32
CA THR A 59 -15.31 -1.90 0.13
C THR A 59 -15.82 -0.49 0.40
N GLN A 60 -16.45 -0.28 1.56
CA GLN A 60 -16.77 1.07 2.00
C GLN A 60 -15.49 1.91 2.17
N PHE A 61 -15.62 3.23 2.02
CA PHE A 61 -14.56 4.21 2.11
C PHE A 61 -15.09 5.50 2.75
N ASN A 62 -14.24 6.43 3.15
CA ASN A 62 -14.66 7.64 3.86
C ASN A 62 -13.91 8.90 3.43
N GLN A 63 -13.11 8.78 2.37
CA GLN A 63 -12.25 9.83 1.87
C GLN A 63 -12.06 9.66 0.36
N VAL A 64 -12.00 10.79 -0.36
CA VAL A 64 -11.61 10.87 -1.75
C VAL A 64 -10.67 12.04 -1.92
N ASP A 65 -9.46 11.79 -2.38
CA ASP A 65 -8.51 12.84 -2.72
C ASP A 65 -8.61 13.20 -4.20
N GLN A 66 -8.52 14.48 -4.54
CA GLN A 66 -8.60 14.97 -5.91
C GLN A 66 -7.37 15.82 -6.25
N SER A 67 -6.93 15.71 -7.50
CA SER A 67 -5.94 16.60 -8.08
C SER A 67 -6.46 17.12 -9.42
N ASN A 68 -6.49 18.44 -9.53
CA ASN A 68 -7.06 19.19 -10.63
C ASN A 68 -5.96 19.55 -11.64
N ASP A 69 -6.31 19.50 -12.92
CA ASP A 69 -5.56 20.16 -13.99
C ASP A 69 -6.12 21.58 -14.22
N VAL A 70 -7.45 21.69 -14.27
CA VAL A 70 -8.18 22.96 -14.28
C VAL A 70 -9.19 22.92 -13.14
N ASP A 71 -9.10 23.91 -12.25
CA ASP A 71 -10.04 24.07 -11.14
C ASP A 71 -11.46 24.33 -11.64
N GLY A 72 -12.42 23.67 -10.98
CA GLY A 72 -13.83 23.82 -11.26
C GLY A 72 -14.42 25.10 -10.67
N ALA A 73 -15.45 25.63 -11.32
CA ALA A 73 -16.25 26.74 -10.83
C ALA A 73 -17.74 26.33 -10.83
N TYR A 74 -18.12 25.62 -9.77
CA TYR A 74 -19.49 25.16 -9.53
C TYR A 74 -20.21 26.05 -8.54
N THR A 75 -21.50 26.29 -8.76
CA THR A 75 -22.33 27.06 -7.80
C THR A 75 -22.69 26.20 -6.58
N LEU A 76 -23.02 24.93 -6.80
CA LEU A 76 -23.33 23.95 -5.77
C LEU A 76 -23.13 22.54 -6.32
N LEU A 77 -22.30 21.77 -5.62
CA LEU A 77 -22.14 20.34 -5.83
C LEU A 77 -22.86 19.56 -4.74
N VAL A 78 -23.53 18.49 -5.13
CA VAL A 78 -24.21 17.58 -4.22
C VAL A 78 -23.63 16.20 -4.40
N TYR A 79 -23.15 15.63 -3.29
CA TYR A 79 -22.72 14.26 -3.22
C TYR A 79 -23.87 13.38 -2.75
N THR A 80 -24.05 12.24 -3.41
CA THR A 80 -25.04 11.24 -3.01
C THR A 80 -24.41 9.86 -2.94
N TYR A 81 -24.98 8.98 -2.12
CA TYR A 81 -24.60 7.57 -2.00
C TYR A 81 -25.85 6.69 -2.16
N TRP A 82 -25.67 5.41 -2.45
CA TRP A 82 -26.78 4.47 -2.53
C TRP A 82 -27.12 3.85 -1.17
N ASP A 83 -28.34 4.10 -0.67
CA ASP A 83 -28.83 3.60 0.63
C ASP A 83 -29.48 2.20 0.56
N GLY A 84 -29.43 1.55 -0.61
CA GLY A 84 -30.12 0.28 -0.89
C GLY A 84 -31.44 0.43 -1.63
N SER A 85 -32.03 1.64 -1.66
CA SER A 85 -33.30 1.94 -2.32
C SER A 85 -33.25 3.18 -3.23
N SER A 86 -32.47 4.18 -2.86
CA SER A 86 -32.34 5.46 -3.54
C SER A 86 -30.95 6.09 -3.38
N TRP A 87 -30.67 7.06 -4.24
CA TRP A 87 -29.52 7.96 -4.06
C TRP A 87 -29.86 9.01 -3.01
N SER A 88 -29.22 8.90 -1.85
CA SER A 88 -29.43 9.77 -0.68
C SER A 88 -28.27 10.74 -0.52
N VAL A 89 -28.53 11.93 0.02
CA VAL A 89 -27.52 12.99 0.19
C VAL A 89 -26.42 12.54 1.16
N LEU A 90 -25.17 12.68 0.75
CA LEU A 90 -23.98 12.44 1.56
C LEU A 90 -23.51 13.76 2.17
N ALA A 91 -23.31 13.77 3.49
CA ALA A 91 -22.68 14.90 4.15
C ALA A 91 -21.16 14.82 3.96
N THR A 92 -20.58 15.85 3.34
CA THR A 92 -19.16 15.96 3.02
C THR A 92 -18.48 17.08 3.80
N ALA A 93 -17.16 17.01 3.90
CA ALA A 93 -16.30 18.05 4.45
C ALA A 93 -14.94 18.05 3.75
N GLY A 94 -14.19 19.14 3.86
CA GLY A 94 -12.88 19.29 3.22
C GLY A 94 -13.01 20.02 1.88
N GLN A 95 -12.33 19.53 0.84
CA GLN A 95 -12.47 20.06 -0.52
C GLN A 95 -13.57 19.30 -1.26
N ASP A 96 -14.78 19.85 -1.28
CA ASP A 96 -15.96 19.26 -1.92
C ASP A 96 -16.48 20.06 -3.12
N ASP A 97 -15.81 21.16 -3.48
CA ASP A 97 -16.25 22.09 -4.52
C ASP A 97 -15.40 22.08 -5.81
N TYR A 98 -14.34 21.28 -5.85
CA TYR A 98 -13.32 21.22 -6.93
C TYR A 98 -12.61 22.55 -7.24
N THR A 99 -12.60 23.52 -6.31
CA THR A 99 -11.93 24.83 -6.54
C THR A 99 -10.42 24.80 -6.36
N ALA A 100 -9.89 23.70 -5.83
CA ALA A 100 -8.47 23.41 -5.70
C ALA A 100 -8.24 21.91 -5.48
N ASP A 101 -6.98 21.49 -5.61
CA ASP A 101 -6.49 20.22 -5.08
C ASP A 101 -6.88 20.04 -3.60
N GLY A 102 -7.16 18.79 -3.23
CA GLY A 102 -7.24 18.42 -1.83
C GLY A 102 -8.14 17.23 -1.60
N VAL A 103 -8.80 17.21 -0.45
CA VAL A 103 -9.39 15.99 0.08
C VAL A 103 -10.83 16.19 0.51
N LEU A 104 -11.70 15.41 -0.09
CA LEU A 104 -13.07 15.17 0.33
C LEU A 104 -13.09 14.12 1.45
N THR A 105 -13.77 14.41 2.54
CA THR A 105 -13.97 13.48 3.66
C THR A 105 -15.43 13.37 4.03
N PHE A 106 -15.86 12.21 4.52
CA PHE A 106 -17.22 11.96 4.97
C PHE A 106 -17.25 10.82 5.99
N THR A 107 -18.39 10.62 6.64
CA THR A 107 -18.60 9.42 7.47
C THR A 107 -19.31 8.38 6.62
N ALA A 108 -18.76 7.16 6.53
CA ALA A 108 -19.39 6.06 5.81
C ALA A 108 -20.82 5.84 6.34
N PRO A 109 -21.88 5.93 5.50
CA PRO A 109 -23.25 5.77 5.95
C PRO A 109 -23.51 4.34 6.44
N GLY A 110 -24.33 4.22 7.50
CA GLY A 110 -24.61 2.92 8.13
C GLY A 110 -25.50 1.99 7.28
N ASP A 111 -26.26 2.57 6.35
CA ASP A 111 -27.14 1.91 5.38
C ASP A 111 -26.56 1.88 3.96
N TRP A 112 -25.29 2.27 3.78
CA TRP A 112 -24.66 2.26 2.47
C TRP A 112 -24.63 0.84 1.91
N ALA A 113 -25.25 0.66 0.75
CA ALA A 113 -25.34 -0.62 0.06
C ALA A 113 -24.65 -0.56 -1.32
N LYS A 114 -24.31 -1.73 -1.85
CA LYS A 114 -23.83 -1.83 -3.23
C LYS A 114 -24.97 -1.59 -4.22
N THR A 115 -24.63 -0.98 -5.35
CA THR A 115 -25.52 -0.88 -6.52
C THR A 115 -24.74 -1.03 -7.82
N THR A 116 -25.45 -1.33 -8.90
CA THR A 116 -24.85 -1.48 -10.22
C THR A 116 -24.85 -0.16 -10.98
N VAL A 117 -23.67 0.36 -11.29
CA VAL A 117 -23.44 1.52 -12.16
C VAL A 117 -22.58 1.06 -13.33
N ASN A 118 -23.04 1.33 -14.57
CA ASN A 118 -22.35 0.90 -15.79
C ASN A 118 -21.89 -0.58 -15.79
N GLY A 119 -22.73 -1.48 -15.25
CA GLY A 119 -22.44 -2.92 -15.17
C GLY A 119 -21.55 -3.36 -14.00
N VAL A 120 -21.10 -2.45 -13.14
CA VAL A 120 -20.23 -2.73 -11.99
C VAL A 120 -20.99 -2.57 -10.68
N ASN A 121 -21.01 -3.63 -9.85
CA ASN A 121 -21.72 -3.67 -8.58
C ASN A 121 -20.78 -3.40 -7.39
N ALA A 122 -20.73 -2.16 -6.91
CA ALA A 122 -19.79 -1.68 -5.90
C ALA A 122 -20.47 -0.70 -4.92
N TYR A 123 -19.74 -0.23 -3.90
CA TYR A 123 -20.15 0.93 -3.10
C TYR A 123 -19.82 2.20 -3.87
N TRP A 124 -20.82 3.02 -4.12
CA TRP A 124 -20.68 4.23 -4.92
C TRP A 124 -21.03 5.47 -4.11
N ILE A 125 -20.24 6.53 -4.29
CA ILE A 125 -20.70 7.90 -4.15
C ILE A 125 -20.72 8.53 -5.55
N ARG A 126 -21.59 9.51 -5.77
CA ARG A 126 -21.59 10.31 -7.00
C ARG A 126 -21.71 11.79 -6.69
N ALA A 127 -20.96 12.60 -7.41
CA ALA A 127 -21.08 14.04 -7.39
C ALA A 127 -21.94 14.50 -8.58
N GLN A 128 -22.78 15.49 -8.37
CA GLN A 128 -23.56 16.16 -9.40
C GLN A 128 -23.61 17.66 -9.14
N GLU A 129 -23.62 18.45 -10.18
CA GLU A 129 -24.05 19.84 -10.12
C GLU A 129 -25.58 19.92 -9.94
N THR A 130 -26.03 21.04 -9.38
CA THR A 130 -27.48 21.34 -9.26
C THR A 130 -27.85 22.64 -9.97
N SER A 131 -26.90 23.26 -10.66
CA SER A 131 -27.00 24.57 -11.28
C SER A 131 -25.95 24.71 -12.38
N ALA A 132 -26.03 25.80 -13.15
CA ALA A 132 -25.11 26.06 -14.25
C ALA A 132 -23.63 26.06 -13.78
N VAL A 133 -22.79 25.42 -14.58
CA VAL A 133 -21.34 25.36 -14.42
C VAL A 133 -20.71 26.51 -15.20
N THR A 134 -19.78 27.24 -14.59
CA THR A 134 -19.06 28.33 -15.30
C THR A 134 -17.76 27.82 -15.91
N THR A 135 -17.08 26.94 -15.19
CA THR A 135 -15.87 26.25 -15.63
C THR A 135 -15.95 24.82 -15.14
N PRO A 136 -16.02 23.80 -16.02
CA PRO A 136 -15.96 22.42 -15.59
C PRO A 136 -14.54 22.06 -15.11
N VAL A 137 -14.44 21.22 -14.08
CA VAL A 137 -13.17 20.71 -13.57
C VAL A 137 -12.58 19.69 -14.55
N THR A 138 -11.28 19.76 -14.78
CA THR A 138 -10.51 18.64 -15.33
C THR A 138 -9.59 18.09 -14.26
N LEU A 139 -9.52 16.76 -14.16
CA LEU A 139 -8.87 16.06 -13.07
C LEU A 139 -7.70 15.25 -13.60
N PHE A 140 -6.54 15.37 -12.95
CA PHE A 140 -5.43 14.44 -13.15
C PHE A 140 -5.65 13.13 -12.41
N SER A 141 -6.32 13.18 -11.25
CA SER A 141 -6.59 11.98 -10.47
C SER A 141 -7.70 12.16 -9.44
N VAL A 142 -8.38 11.06 -9.09
CA VAL A 142 -9.40 10.99 -8.03
C VAL A 142 -9.20 9.68 -7.24
N GLY A 143 -9.16 9.76 -5.90
CA GLY A 143 -8.90 8.63 -5.01
C GLY A 143 -7.43 8.41 -4.66
N ARG A 144 -6.59 9.46 -4.67
CA ARG A 144 -5.14 9.36 -4.36
C ARG A 144 -4.74 10.20 -3.16
N THR A 145 -4.44 9.58 -2.01
CA THR A 145 -3.96 10.31 -0.82
C THR A 145 -2.76 11.20 -1.14
N PHE A 146 -2.95 12.52 -1.04
CA PHE A 146 -1.94 13.55 -1.36
C PHE A 146 -0.84 13.66 -0.29
N THR A 147 -0.86 12.79 0.71
CA THR A 147 0.05 12.90 1.86
C THR A 147 1.34 12.13 1.59
N ALA A 148 2.43 12.86 1.40
CA ALA A 148 3.81 12.36 1.29
C ALA A 148 4.37 11.75 2.60
N ALA A 149 3.52 11.49 3.59
CA ALA A 149 3.90 10.97 4.89
C ALA A 149 3.49 9.50 5.04
N LEU A 150 4.20 8.81 5.91
CA LEU A 150 3.88 7.46 6.38
C LEU A 150 2.53 7.50 7.10
N VAL A 151 1.45 7.24 6.36
CA VAL A 151 0.12 7.07 6.95
C VAL A 151 -0.17 5.57 6.94
N GLU A 152 -0.06 4.93 8.10
CA GLU A 152 -0.79 3.68 8.33
C GLU A 152 -2.28 4.03 8.18
N ASN A 153 -2.93 3.52 7.15
CA ASN A 153 -4.38 3.63 7.07
C ASN A 153 -5.01 2.64 8.07
N THR A 154 -6.29 2.82 8.37
CA THR A 154 -7.02 1.94 9.31
C THR A 154 -7.06 0.47 8.88
N ASP A 155 -6.70 0.18 7.63
CA ASP A 155 -6.74 -1.14 7.02
C ASP A 155 -5.38 -1.84 6.96
N PHE A 156 -4.25 -1.14 7.01
CA PHE A 156 -2.92 -1.73 6.84
C PHE A 156 -1.89 -1.17 7.82
N LYS A 157 -1.11 -2.08 8.40
CA LYS A 157 0.12 -1.78 9.13
C LYS A 157 1.30 -1.83 8.20
N VAL A 158 2.24 -0.93 8.43
CA VAL A 158 3.50 -0.90 7.70
C VAL A 158 4.63 -0.90 8.71
N ALA A 159 5.63 -1.75 8.47
CA ALA A 159 6.89 -1.72 9.20
C ALA A 159 7.97 -1.04 8.33
N PRO A 160 8.07 0.30 8.32
CA PRO A 160 8.99 1.00 7.43
C PRO A 160 10.45 0.84 7.86
N GLY A 161 10.77 0.60 9.14
CA GLY A 161 12.11 0.31 9.64
C GLY A 161 13.06 1.53 9.63
N ALA A 162 13.52 1.94 8.44
CA ALA A 162 14.45 3.08 8.33
C ALA A 162 13.76 4.41 8.73
N ALA A 163 12.46 4.55 8.45
CA ALA A 163 11.73 5.77 8.69
C ALA A 163 11.11 5.89 10.10
N ASP A 164 10.79 4.78 10.78
CA ASP A 164 10.28 4.79 12.16
C ASP A 164 11.43 4.79 13.21
N GLY A 165 12.67 4.59 12.75
CA GLY A 165 13.86 4.61 13.59
C GLY A 165 14.09 3.30 14.35
N VAL A 166 13.33 2.24 14.09
CA VAL A 166 13.38 0.94 14.74
C VAL A 166 13.58 -0.16 13.69
N THR A 167 14.77 -0.76 13.66
CA THR A 167 15.03 -1.89 12.76
C THR A 167 14.56 -3.21 13.38
N THR A 168 13.82 -4.00 12.63
CA THR A 168 13.23 -5.27 13.04
C THR A 168 13.41 -6.34 11.95
N THR A 169 13.08 -7.60 12.26
CA THR A 169 13.02 -8.66 11.24
C THR A 169 11.87 -8.48 10.24
N LYS A 170 11.01 -7.47 10.45
CA LYS A 170 9.83 -7.18 9.62
C LYS A 170 9.99 -5.90 8.81
N ASP A 171 11.19 -5.33 8.72
CA ASP A 171 11.41 -4.09 7.97
C ASP A 171 11.01 -4.27 6.49
N GLY A 172 10.20 -3.36 5.98
CA GLY A 172 9.59 -3.41 4.66
C GLY A 172 8.30 -4.24 4.57
N ALA A 173 7.79 -4.81 5.67
CA ALA A 173 6.55 -5.58 5.65
C ALA A 173 5.31 -4.69 5.64
N ILE A 174 4.29 -5.14 4.90
CA ILE A 174 2.94 -4.57 4.87
C ILE A 174 1.97 -5.67 5.29
N ALA A 175 1.07 -5.37 6.22
CA ALA A 175 0.12 -6.34 6.78
C ALA A 175 -1.29 -5.77 6.88
N ARG A 176 -2.32 -6.58 6.58
CA ARG A 176 -3.73 -6.19 6.72
C ARG A 176 -4.16 -6.16 8.20
N ILE A 177 -4.92 -5.14 8.59
CA ILE A 177 -5.50 -4.92 9.93
C ILE A 177 -6.91 -5.53 10.06
N ALA A 178 -7.59 -5.81 8.94
CA ALA A 178 -8.93 -6.41 8.94
C ALA A 178 -9.01 -7.75 9.70
N SER A 179 -10.19 -8.07 10.23
CA SER A 179 -10.46 -9.33 10.92
C SER A 179 -10.13 -10.52 10.01
N GLY A 180 -9.14 -11.33 10.38
CA GLY A 180 -8.66 -12.46 9.58
C GLY A 180 -7.38 -12.17 8.76
N GLY A 181 -6.93 -10.92 8.67
CA GLY A 181 -5.63 -10.54 8.10
C GLY A 181 -5.44 -10.84 6.61
N GLN A 182 -6.53 -11.10 5.88
CA GLN A 182 -6.52 -11.49 4.47
C GLN A 182 -7.19 -10.43 3.60
N LEU A 183 -6.84 -10.42 2.32
CA LEU A 183 -7.57 -9.67 1.31
C LEU A 183 -8.86 -10.40 0.95
N GLU A 184 -9.93 -9.65 0.71
CA GLU A 184 -11.15 -10.24 0.19
C GLU A 184 -10.96 -10.67 -1.28
N PRO A 185 -11.67 -11.70 -1.76
CA PRO A 185 -11.59 -12.11 -3.15
C PRO A 185 -11.89 -10.96 -4.12
N GLY A 186 -10.93 -10.63 -4.98
CA GLY A 186 -11.05 -9.54 -5.96
C GLY A 186 -10.50 -8.19 -5.49
N GLU A 187 -10.06 -8.07 -4.24
CA GLU A 187 -9.45 -6.85 -3.73
C GLU A 187 -8.01 -6.69 -4.23
N GLU A 188 -7.68 -5.51 -4.77
CA GLU A 188 -6.34 -5.15 -5.23
C GLU A 188 -5.71 -4.09 -4.31
N ILE A 189 -4.41 -4.24 -4.01
CA ILE A 189 -3.62 -3.22 -3.31
C ILE A 189 -2.49 -2.77 -4.22
N LYS A 190 -2.34 -1.47 -4.39
CA LYS A 190 -1.18 -0.86 -5.04
C LYS A 190 -0.31 -0.18 -3.99
N THR A 191 1.00 -0.43 -4.05
CA THR A 191 1.97 0.11 -3.09
C THR A 191 3.05 0.90 -3.81
N SER A 192 3.43 2.06 -3.29
CA SER A 192 4.62 2.80 -3.73
C SER A 192 5.52 3.10 -2.54
N PHE A 193 6.81 2.85 -2.68
CA PHE A 193 7.80 3.08 -1.62
C PHE A 193 9.12 3.59 -2.19
N THR A 194 9.86 4.33 -1.38
CA THR A 194 11.26 4.67 -1.63
C THR A 194 12.13 3.89 -0.66
N TYR A 195 13.21 3.29 -1.18
CA TYR A 195 14.11 2.45 -0.42
C TYR A 195 15.51 3.05 -0.37
N VAL A 196 16.26 2.69 0.67
CA VAL A 196 17.71 2.92 0.74
C VAL A 196 18.40 1.61 0.39
N THR A 197 19.40 1.68 -0.48
CA THR A 197 20.27 0.53 -0.77
C THR A 197 21.22 0.32 0.40
N PHE A 198 21.27 -0.90 0.93
CA PHE A 198 22.28 -1.31 1.90
C PHE A 198 22.98 -2.58 1.40
N THR A 199 24.26 -2.72 1.73
CA THR A 199 24.98 -3.96 1.48
C THR A 199 24.60 -4.97 2.55
N SER A 200 23.69 -5.89 2.23
CA SER A 200 23.45 -7.06 3.07
C SER A 200 24.70 -7.94 3.06
N GLN A 201 25.04 -8.52 4.22
CA GLN A 201 25.94 -9.67 4.21
C GLN A 201 25.20 -10.81 3.52
N THR A 202 25.56 -11.07 2.26
CA THR A 202 25.08 -12.26 1.57
C THR A 202 25.74 -13.45 2.24
N PHE A 203 24.95 -14.23 2.98
CA PHE A 203 25.32 -15.62 3.18
C PHE A 203 25.39 -16.23 1.78
N GLY A 204 26.55 -16.75 1.40
CA GLY A 204 26.72 -17.39 0.11
C GLY A 204 25.60 -18.42 -0.07
N ILE A 205 24.87 -18.36 -1.19
CA ILE A 205 24.03 -19.46 -1.61
C ILE A 205 24.95 -20.68 -1.67
N ALA A 206 24.56 -21.79 -1.03
CA ALA A 206 25.35 -23.00 -1.02
C ALA A 206 25.40 -23.57 -2.46
N GLU A 207 26.41 -23.19 -3.23
CA GLU A 207 26.63 -23.69 -4.59
C GLU A 207 27.04 -25.17 -4.58
N GLN A 208 27.50 -25.69 -3.43
CA GLN A 208 27.92 -27.06 -3.24
C GLN A 208 27.52 -27.58 -1.85
N SER A 209 27.08 -28.84 -1.78
CA SER A 209 26.67 -29.50 -0.54
C SER A 209 27.85 -29.95 0.35
N ILE A 210 29.08 -29.86 -0.14
CA ILE A 210 30.30 -30.38 0.52
C ILE A 210 31.45 -29.39 0.29
N ILE A 211 32.15 -29.02 1.35
CA ILE A 211 33.37 -28.21 1.27
C ILE A 211 34.57 -29.10 1.58
N GLU A 212 35.51 -29.21 0.65
CA GLU A 212 36.75 -29.97 0.84
C GLU A 212 37.91 -29.04 1.23
N GLY A 213 38.80 -29.51 2.10
CA GLY A 213 39.95 -28.73 2.52
C GLY A 213 40.89 -29.49 3.45
N SER A 214 41.61 -28.74 4.27
CA SER A 214 42.47 -29.29 5.32
C SER A 214 42.04 -28.76 6.68
N ALA A 215 42.04 -29.61 7.70
CA ALA A 215 41.72 -29.23 9.07
C ALA A 215 42.96 -29.34 9.94
N ARG A 216 43.17 -28.37 10.83
CA ARG A 216 44.27 -28.38 11.81
C ARG A 216 43.69 -28.20 13.20
N PHE A 217 44.06 -29.09 14.10
CA PHE A 217 43.71 -29.04 15.50
C PHE A 217 44.98 -28.77 16.31
N VAL A 218 44.96 -27.71 17.13
CA VAL A 218 46.05 -27.34 18.03
C VAL A 218 45.50 -27.36 19.45
N ASN A 219 46.08 -28.21 20.30
CA ASN A 219 45.70 -28.28 21.70
C ASN A 219 46.64 -27.41 22.54
N ASN A 220 46.08 -26.41 23.20
CA ASN A 220 46.79 -25.55 24.13
C ASN A 220 46.24 -25.79 25.55
N PRO A 221 46.79 -26.76 26.29
CA PRO A 221 46.26 -27.12 27.58
C PRO A 221 46.43 -25.97 28.58
N GLN A 222 45.45 -25.79 29.45
CA GLN A 222 45.58 -24.89 30.60
C GLN A 222 46.68 -25.41 31.54
N SER A 223 47.42 -24.48 32.15
CA SER A 223 48.58 -24.78 33.01
C SER A 223 48.34 -25.97 33.95
N GLY A 224 49.19 -27.00 33.85
CA GLY A 224 49.16 -28.20 34.69
C GLY A 224 48.27 -29.35 34.20
N ARG A 225 47.63 -29.27 33.03
CA ARG A 225 46.76 -30.36 32.52
C ARG A 225 46.98 -30.68 31.04
N GLY A 226 48.01 -31.46 30.71
CA GLY A 226 48.17 -32.12 29.40
C GLY A 226 49.40 -31.68 28.60
N THR A 227 49.73 -32.44 27.56
CA THR A 227 50.79 -32.14 26.59
C THR A 227 50.24 -31.28 25.46
N HIS A 228 50.97 -30.23 25.07
CA HIS A 228 50.70 -29.51 23.83
C HIS A 228 50.90 -30.46 22.64
N TRP A 229 49.94 -30.47 21.71
CA TRP A 229 50.03 -31.25 20.48
C TRP A 229 49.32 -30.54 19.34
N GLU A 230 49.72 -30.93 18.13
CA GLU A 230 49.19 -30.41 16.89
C GLU A 230 48.95 -31.56 15.92
N MET A 231 47.81 -31.52 15.24
CA MET A 231 47.43 -32.50 14.22
C MET A 231 46.86 -31.78 13.00
N THR A 232 47.34 -32.16 11.81
CA THR A 232 46.86 -31.63 10.53
C THR A 232 46.33 -32.77 9.66
N PHE A 233 45.08 -32.63 9.20
CA PHE A 233 44.45 -33.48 8.21
C PHE A 233 44.52 -32.78 6.85
N PRO A 234 45.38 -33.22 5.92
CA PRO A 234 45.60 -32.52 4.65
C PRO A 234 44.41 -32.61 3.68
N ARG A 235 43.52 -33.58 3.87
CA ARG A 235 42.28 -33.75 3.12
C ARG A 235 41.16 -34.16 4.05
N CYS A 236 40.18 -33.31 4.22
CA CYS A 236 38.93 -33.56 4.95
C CYS A 236 37.76 -32.87 4.24
N GLN A 237 36.56 -33.36 4.51
CA GLN A 237 35.32 -32.75 4.04
C GLN A 237 34.55 -32.21 5.26
N LEU A 238 34.02 -31.01 5.14
CA LEU A 238 33.03 -30.47 6.08
C LEU A 238 31.64 -30.80 5.55
N ASN A 239 30.95 -31.70 6.24
CA ASN A 239 29.60 -32.15 5.95
C ASN A 239 28.71 -31.81 7.15
N ASN A 240 27.50 -31.33 6.90
CA ASN A 240 26.49 -31.17 7.95
C ASN A 240 26.14 -32.55 8.53
N ASN A 241 26.21 -32.70 9.85
CA ASN A 241 25.97 -33.98 10.52
C ASN A 241 24.96 -33.84 11.66
N GLY A 242 23.76 -33.37 11.34
CA GLY A 242 22.64 -33.33 12.26
C GLY A 242 21.57 -32.34 11.84
N ALA A 243 20.58 -32.16 12.71
CA ALA A 243 19.67 -31.02 12.62
C ALA A 243 20.29 -29.83 13.35
N MET A 244 20.17 -28.65 12.74
CA MET A 244 20.33 -27.39 13.46
C MET A 244 18.96 -27.04 14.05
N ASP A 245 18.82 -27.15 15.37
CA ASP A 245 17.62 -26.66 16.04
C ASP A 245 17.68 -25.14 16.14
N LEU A 246 16.57 -24.49 15.81
CA LEU A 246 16.40 -23.05 15.90
C LEU A 246 15.46 -22.75 17.07
N ASP A 247 15.84 -23.25 18.25
CA ASP A 247 15.19 -22.91 19.52
C ASP A 247 15.91 -21.76 20.23
N ASP A 248 15.23 -21.13 21.19
CA ASP A 248 15.82 -20.10 22.07
C ASP A 248 16.18 -20.65 23.46
N THR A 249 15.97 -21.95 23.67
CA THR A 249 16.11 -22.59 24.98
C THR A 249 17.54 -22.98 25.27
N ASP A 250 18.33 -23.29 24.24
CA ASP A 250 19.75 -23.63 24.36
C ASP A 250 20.62 -22.83 23.39
N PHE A 251 21.94 -22.85 23.64
CA PHE A 251 22.88 -22.29 22.67
C PHE A 251 22.83 -23.09 21.37
N GLN A 252 22.62 -22.40 20.25
CA GLN A 252 22.68 -23.02 18.94
C GLN A 252 24.06 -23.65 18.70
N THR A 253 24.04 -24.93 18.32
CA THR A 253 25.23 -25.67 17.92
C THR A 253 25.09 -26.10 16.47
N ILE A 254 26.19 -26.07 15.71
CA ILE A 254 26.26 -26.49 14.32
C ILE A 254 27.02 -27.82 14.29
N PRO A 255 26.32 -28.96 14.21
CA PRO A 255 26.92 -30.29 14.28
C PRO A 255 27.60 -30.73 12.98
#